data_AF-E2NL50-F1
#
_entry.id   AF-E2NL50-F1
#
_cell.length_a   1.000
_cell.length_b   1.000
_cell.length_c   1.000
_cell.angle_alpha   90.00
_cell.angle_beta   90.00
_cell.angle_gamma   90.00
#
_symmetry.space_group_name_H-M   'P 1'
#
loop_
_entity.id
_entity.type
_entity.pdbx_description
1 polymer ?
#
loop_
_entity_poly.entity_id
_entity_poly.type
_entity_poly.pdbx_seq_one_letter_code
_entity_poly.pdbx_strand_id
1 'polypeptide(L)'
;MKTNAATGAIETDGTKATDFEKYCTAKLEPAGTALGTPLVMTGSGTTKILGNIATVNIELKRRVSRFDIDNESAKTGLIIESVALGNGRNQATVMPGTL
;
A
#
# COMPACT_ATOMS: atom_id res chain seq x y z
N MET A 1 11.89 11.65 -14.93
CA MET A 1 12.24 13.05 -14.62
C MET A 1 13.58 13.36 -15.26
N LYS A 2 13.69 14.49 -15.95
CA LYS A 2 14.95 14.99 -16.49
C LYS A 2 15.00 16.51 -16.28
N THR A 3 16.13 17.00 -15.79
CA THR A 3 16.40 18.43 -15.65
C THR A 3 17.49 18.87 -16.61
N ASN A 4 17.40 20.12 -17.06
CA ASN A 4 18.46 20.76 -17.79
C ASN A 4 19.63 21.04 -16.85
N ALA A 5 20.83 20.59 -17.22
CA ALA A 5 22.01 20.72 -16.36
C ALA A 5 22.51 22.17 -16.20
N ALA A 6 22.20 23.07 -17.13
CA ALA A 6 22.65 24.46 -17.10
C ALA A 6 21.64 25.39 -16.44
N THR A 7 20.33 25.15 -16.62
CA THR A 7 19.27 26.05 -16.15
C THR A 7 18.50 25.51 -14.94
N GLY A 8 18.62 24.22 -14.64
CA GLY A 8 17.83 23.56 -13.62
C GLY A 8 16.34 23.38 -13.97
N ALA A 9 15.91 23.79 -15.17
CA ALA A 9 14.54 23.64 -15.62
C ALA A 9 14.17 22.15 -15.78
N ILE A 10 12.93 21.80 -15.44
CA ILE A 10 12.39 20.45 -15.70
C ILE A 10 12.05 20.34 -17.18
N GLU A 11 12.72 19.43 -17.89
CA GLU A 11 12.49 19.14 -19.32
C GLU A 11 11.55 17.95 -19.51
N THR A 12 11.49 17.06 -18.50
CA THR A 12 10.58 15.92 -18.48
C THR A 12 10.06 15.76 -17.07
N ASP A 13 8.76 15.99 -16.91
CA ASP A 13 8.08 15.81 -15.62
C ASP A 13 8.29 14.39 -15.09
N GLY A 14 8.40 14.27 -13.77
CA GLY A 14 8.21 12.99 -13.09
C GLY A 14 6.73 12.71 -12.87
N THR A 15 6.42 11.53 -12.33
CA THR A 15 5.07 11.25 -11.82
C THR A 15 4.72 12.28 -10.75
N LYS A 16 3.61 13.01 -10.96
CA LYS A 16 3.13 14.01 -9.99
C LYS A 16 2.52 13.31 -8.79
N ALA A 17 2.51 13.97 -7.63
CA ALA A 17 1.91 13.43 -6.41
C ALA A 17 0.45 13.00 -6.63
N THR A 18 -0.34 13.84 -7.32
CA THR A 18 -1.74 13.56 -7.67
C THR A 18 -1.92 12.33 -8.56
N ASP A 19 -0.92 11.98 -9.37
CA ASP A 19 -0.97 10.77 -10.20
C ASP A 19 -0.44 9.56 -9.44
N PHE A 20 0.52 9.77 -8.56
CA PHE A 20 1.02 8.73 -7.68
C PHE A 20 -0.02 8.26 -6.66
N GLU A 21 -0.83 9.18 -6.12
CA GLU A 21 -1.90 8.86 -5.17
C GLU A 21 -3.02 7.99 -5.76
N LYS A 22 -3.15 7.96 -7.10
CA LYS A 22 -4.12 7.12 -7.81
C LYS A 22 -3.67 5.67 -7.94
N TYR A 23 -2.39 5.34 -7.69
CA TYR A 23 -1.93 3.96 -7.80
C TYR A 23 -2.69 3.04 -6.85
N CYS A 24 -3.01 1.86 -7.35
CA CYS A 24 -3.64 0.80 -6.59
C CYS A 24 -2.69 -0.40 -6.49
N THR A 25 -2.91 -1.24 -5.48
CA THR A 25 -2.30 -2.57 -5.42
C THR A 25 -2.70 -3.38 -6.65
N ALA A 26 -1.92 -4.41 -6.97
CA ALA A 26 -2.33 -5.41 -7.95
C ALA A 26 -3.73 -5.94 -7.60
N LYS A 27 -4.54 -6.14 -8.63
CA LYS A 27 -5.89 -6.65 -8.49
C LYS A 27 -5.82 -8.13 -8.14
N LEU A 28 -6.61 -8.55 -7.14
CA LEU A 28 -6.82 -9.96 -6.83
C LEU A 28 -7.73 -10.56 -7.90
N GLU A 29 -7.18 -11.50 -8.66
CA GLU A 29 -7.94 -12.29 -9.63
C GLU A 29 -8.62 -13.48 -8.94
N PRO A 30 -9.80 -13.94 -9.40
CA PRO A 30 -10.55 -15.03 -8.77
C PRO A 30 -9.76 -16.34 -8.62
N ALA A 31 -8.83 -16.61 -9.55
CA ALA A 31 -7.95 -17.78 -9.54
C ALA A 31 -6.50 -17.44 -9.14
N GLY A 32 -6.26 -16.25 -8.57
CA GLY A 32 -4.94 -15.77 -8.19
C GLY A 32 -4.57 -16.10 -6.74
N THR A 33 -3.28 -16.02 -6.42
CA THR A 33 -2.81 -16.07 -5.03
C THR A 33 -3.38 -14.89 -4.25
N ALA A 34 -4.23 -15.16 -3.27
CA ALA A 34 -4.95 -14.12 -2.52
C ALA A 34 -4.03 -13.16 -1.74
N LEU A 35 -2.82 -13.60 -1.37
CA LEU A 35 -1.88 -12.77 -0.63
C LEU A 35 -0.43 -13.07 -1.05
N GLY A 36 0.13 -12.26 -1.94
CA GLY A 36 1.54 -12.34 -2.30
C GLY A 36 2.42 -11.65 -1.25
N THR A 37 3.57 -12.25 -0.92
CA THR A 37 4.64 -11.58 -0.17
C THR A 37 5.66 -10.98 -1.15
N PRO A 38 6.24 -9.81 -0.84
CA PRO A 38 6.02 -8.98 0.34
C PRO A 38 4.69 -8.19 0.32
N LEU A 39 4.14 -7.88 1.50
CA LEU A 39 2.91 -7.10 1.62
C LEU A 39 3.18 -5.61 1.34
N VAL A 40 2.29 -4.98 0.56
CA VAL A 40 2.40 -3.55 0.24
C VAL A 40 2.29 -2.70 1.50
N MET A 41 3.27 -1.81 1.68
CA MET A 41 3.33 -0.86 2.79
C MET A 41 3.53 0.55 2.26
N THR A 42 2.86 1.52 2.88
CA THR A 42 2.98 2.93 2.51
C THR A 42 3.01 3.80 3.75
N GLY A 43 3.69 4.93 3.62
CA GLY A 43 3.72 6.00 4.61
C GLY A 43 3.99 7.32 3.92
N SER A 44 3.70 8.41 4.63
CA SER A 44 3.96 9.77 4.17
C SER A 44 4.54 10.57 5.33
N GLY A 45 5.44 11.49 5.03
CA GLY A 45 6.00 12.41 6.01
C GLY A 45 6.36 13.73 5.34
N THR A 46 6.16 14.82 6.06
CA THR A 46 6.54 16.15 5.61
C THR A 46 7.71 16.62 6.48
N THR A 47 8.78 17.11 5.85
CA THR A 47 9.90 17.70 6.58
C THR A 47 10.31 19.02 5.93
N LYS A 48 10.81 19.95 6.75
CA LYS A 48 11.39 21.20 6.25
C LYS A 48 12.88 20.98 6.06
N ILE A 49 13.38 21.26 4.87
CA ILE A 49 14.81 21.20 4.59
C ILE A 49 15.44 22.53 5.02
N LEU A 50 16.22 22.51 6.11
CA LEU A 50 17.02 23.65 6.58
C LEU A 50 18.51 23.30 6.42
N GLY A 51 19.18 23.97 5.48
CA GLY A 51 20.58 23.67 5.14
C GLY A 51 20.73 22.44 4.25
N ASN A 52 21.83 21.70 4.39
CA ASN A 52 22.20 20.62 3.46
C ASN A 52 21.55 19.26 3.79
N ILE A 53 21.03 19.08 5.01
CA ILE A 53 20.49 17.78 5.48
C ILE A 53 19.19 18.02 6.24
N ALA A 54 18.19 17.18 5.98
CA ALA A 54 16.99 17.06 6.79
C ALA A 54 16.63 15.59 6.99
N THR A 55 16.30 15.23 8.23
CA THR A 55 15.85 13.89 8.57
C THR A 55 14.33 13.86 8.59
N VAL A 56 13.76 12.82 7.98
CA VAL A 56 12.33 12.51 8.07
C VAL A 56 12.16 11.06 8.48
N ASN A 57 11.41 10.85 9.55
CA ASN A 57 11.00 9.51 9.97
C ASN A 57 9.64 9.22 9.33
N ILE A 58 9.56 8.16 8.53
CA ILE A 58 8.32 7.74 7.87
C ILE A 58 7.88 6.42 8.48
N GLU A 59 6.71 6.42 9.10
CA GLU A 59 6.05 5.19 9.55
C GLU A 59 5.35 4.53 8.35
N LEU A 60 5.63 3.25 8.13
CA LEU A 60 5.00 2.47 7.07
C LEU A 60 3.88 1.60 7.64
N LYS A 61 2.68 1.71 7.06
CA LYS A 61 1.52 0.89 7.39
C LYS A 61 1.17 -0.05 6.23
N ARG A 62 0.72 -1.27 6.56
CA ARG A 62 0.26 -2.24 5.56
C ARG A 62 -1.05 -1.78 4.92
N ARG A 63 -1.19 -2.00 3.60
CA ARG A 63 -2.44 -1.72 2.86
C ARG A 63 -3.48 -2.84 2.94
N VAL A 64 -3.08 -3.99 3.46
CA VAL A 64 -3.95 -5.14 3.67
C VAL A 64 -4.44 -5.19 5.11
N SER A 65 -5.64 -5.72 5.30
CA SER A 65 -6.18 -6.09 6.62
C SER A 65 -6.02 -7.58 6.85
N ARG A 66 -5.92 -7.97 8.11
CA ARG A 66 -5.89 -9.37 8.54
C ARG A 66 -7.24 -9.71 9.17
N PHE A 67 -7.83 -10.82 8.72
CA PHE A 67 -9.01 -11.42 9.32
C PHE A 67 -8.61 -12.81 9.80
N ASP A 68 -8.65 -13.01 11.12
CA ASP A 68 -8.34 -14.30 11.74
C ASP A 68 -9.64 -15.04 12.06
N ILE A 69 -9.63 -16.36 11.89
CA ILE A 69 -10.73 -17.26 12.27
C ILE A 69 -10.15 -18.27 13.24
N ASP A 70 -10.60 -18.21 14.49
CA ASP A 70 -10.18 -19.12 15.54
C ASP A 70 -11.29 -20.14 15.81
N ASN A 71 -10.95 -21.43 15.73
CA ASN A 71 -11.83 -22.52 16.14
C ASN A 71 -11.14 -23.36 17.20
N GLU A 72 -11.68 -23.34 18.41
CA GLU A 72 -11.26 -24.23 19.49
C GLU A 72 -12.03 -25.55 19.38
N SER A 73 -11.51 -26.46 18.56
CA SER A 73 -12.21 -27.71 18.20
C SER A 73 -12.51 -28.60 19.39
N ALA A 74 -11.71 -28.52 20.47
CA ALA A 74 -11.96 -29.26 21.71
C ALA A 74 -13.24 -28.80 22.43
N LYS A 75 -13.67 -27.55 22.22
CA LYS A 75 -14.90 -26.99 22.81
C LYS A 75 -16.09 -27.04 21.84
N THR A 76 -15.84 -26.87 20.55
CA THR A 76 -16.91 -26.79 19.54
C THR A 76 -17.26 -28.14 18.93
N GLY A 77 -16.31 -29.08 18.87
CA GLY A 77 -16.47 -30.34 18.13
C GLY A 77 -16.55 -30.16 16.61
N LEU A 78 -16.30 -28.96 16.09
CA LEU A 78 -16.42 -28.62 14.67
C LEU A 78 -15.03 -28.53 14.00
N ILE A 79 -14.99 -28.84 12.70
CA ILE A 79 -13.79 -28.74 11.85
C ILE A 79 -14.05 -27.69 10.77
N ILE A 80 -13.05 -26.83 10.51
CA ILE A 80 -13.11 -25.88 9.39
C ILE A 80 -12.70 -26.61 8.12
N GLU A 81 -13.64 -26.79 7.19
CA GLU A 81 -13.37 -27.42 5.90
C GLU A 81 -13.00 -26.41 4.81
N SER A 82 -13.58 -25.20 4.88
CA SER A 82 -13.27 -24.12 3.93
C SER A 82 -13.56 -22.74 4.53
N VAL A 83 -12.89 -21.73 3.97
CA VAL A 83 -13.10 -20.32 4.29
C VAL A 83 -13.22 -19.55 2.98
N ALA A 84 -14.23 -18.70 2.88
CA ALA A 84 -14.44 -17.81 1.74
C ALA A 84 -14.78 -16.40 2.23
N LEU A 85 -14.38 -15.40 1.44
CA LEU A 85 -14.67 -14.00 1.72
C LEU A 85 -15.59 -13.44 0.63
N GLY A 86 -16.79 -13.02 1.02
CA GLY A 86 -17.76 -12.38 0.14
C GLY A 86 -17.56 -10.86 0.08
N ASN A 87 -17.76 -10.27 -1.10
CA ASN A 87 -17.73 -8.81 -1.33
C ASN A 87 -16.42 -8.12 -0.89
N GLY A 88 -15.31 -8.85 -0.86
CA GLY A 88 -13.99 -8.27 -0.63
C GLY A 88 -13.61 -7.31 -1.74
N ARG A 89 -13.05 -6.16 -1.38
CA ARG A 89 -12.43 -5.30 -2.37
C ARG A 89 -11.20 -5.99 -2.93
N ASN A 90 -11.16 -6.17 -4.24
CA ASN A 90 -10.06 -6.86 -4.93
C ASN A 90 -8.83 -5.99 -5.20
N GLN A 91 -8.85 -4.71 -4.81
CA GLN A 91 -7.69 -3.81 -4.90
C GLN A 91 -7.82 -2.66 -3.90
N ALA A 92 -6.71 -2.11 -3.44
CA ALA A 92 -6.70 -0.94 -2.55
C ALA A 92 -5.85 0.19 -3.16
N THR A 93 -6.17 1.45 -2.87
CA THR A 93 -5.24 2.55 -3.19
C THR A 93 -3.95 2.37 -2.38
N VAL A 94 -2.81 2.78 -2.92
CA VAL A 94 -1.53 2.70 -2.19
C VAL A 94 -1.36 3.88 -1.25
N MET A 95 -1.80 5.08 -1.64
CA MET A 95 -1.86 6.23 -0.74
C MET A 95 -3.31 6.44 -0.26
N PRO A 96 -3.53 6.71 1.04
CA PRO A 96 -4.81 7.22 1.46
C PRO A 96 -4.96 8.64 0.89
N GLY A 97 -6.11 8.98 0.31
CA GLY A 97 -6.39 10.37 -0.04
C GLY A 97 -6.37 11.24 1.23
N THR A 98 -6.11 12.53 1.08
CA THR A 98 -6.35 13.49 2.16
C THR A 98 -7.81 13.37 2.58
N LEU A 99 -8.07 13.11 3.87
CA LEU A 99 -9.41 13.21 4.45
C LEU A 99 -9.93 14.64 4.35
#